data_AF-A0A1W9MR08-F1
#
_entry.id   AF-A0A1W9MR08-F1
#
_cell.length_a   1.000
_cell.length_b   1.000
_cell.length_c   1.000
_cell.angle_alpha   90.00
_cell.angle_beta   90.00
_cell.angle_gamma   90.00
#
_symmetry.space_group_name_H-M   'P 1'
#
loop_
_entity.id
_entity.type
_entity.pdbx_description
1 polymer ?
#
loop_
_entity_poly.entity_id
_entity_poly.type
_entity_poly.pdbx_seq_one_letter_code
_entity_poly.pdbx_strand_id
1 'polypeptide(L)'
;PFTQVYLFLPQNVRKRLFIENSLAGEDYYSELEKTKSALPGFFTYDFFPVALILESLRSARNQDTADLIKTRVYGNRFRTLLDDLNSVLIGMTGKSLNVGTDLSKIIFEIHKDNQIVELYPEDMSHGELKRLSLYMWTKYHKIDDAIVLMDEIEIALHPDWQYQIVRDLMQWTPNNQYILATHSFDLCEALTPAHVKELEPKLLKRASE
;
A
#
# COMPACT_ATOMS: atom_id res chain seq x y z
N PRO A 1 -11.94 3.50 11.61
CA PRO A 1 -10.92 3.03 10.67
C PRO A 1 -10.29 1.67 11.04
N PHE A 2 -9.54 1.52 12.15
CA PHE A 2 -8.86 0.25 12.53
C PHE A 2 -9.78 -0.98 12.73
N THR A 3 -11.10 -0.79 12.75
CA THR A 3 -12.07 -1.87 12.98
C THR A 3 -12.67 -2.47 11.70
N GLN A 4 -12.40 -1.90 10.52
CA GLN A 4 -12.96 -2.42 9.24
C GLN A 4 -12.27 -3.71 8.78
N VAL A 5 -10.98 -3.89 9.10
CA VAL A 5 -10.25 -5.12 8.83
C VAL A 5 -10.97 -6.34 9.43
N TYR A 6 -11.70 -6.15 10.53
CA TYR A 6 -12.51 -7.19 11.17
C TYR A 6 -13.61 -7.75 10.25
N LEU A 7 -14.12 -7.00 9.28
CA LEU A 7 -15.16 -7.48 8.35
C LEU A 7 -14.69 -8.69 7.54
N PHE A 8 -13.39 -8.76 7.26
CA PHE A 8 -12.76 -9.88 6.55
C PHE A 8 -12.42 -11.05 7.48
N LEU A 9 -12.54 -10.86 8.80
CA LEU A 9 -12.35 -11.94 9.77
C LEU A 9 -13.63 -12.77 9.94
N PRO A 10 -13.50 -14.09 10.17
CA PRO A 10 -14.62 -14.96 10.52
C PRO A 10 -15.45 -14.41 11.68
N GLN A 11 -16.77 -14.61 11.65
CA GLN A 11 -17.69 -13.99 12.64
C GLN A 11 -17.39 -14.43 14.09
N ASN A 12 -16.95 -15.67 14.28
CA ASN A 12 -16.50 -16.19 15.57
C ASN A 12 -15.23 -15.45 16.05
N VAL A 13 -14.27 -15.16 15.17
CA VAL A 13 -13.07 -14.38 15.48
C VAL A 13 -13.46 -12.96 15.92
N ARG A 14 -14.33 -12.29 15.15
CA ARG A 14 -14.83 -10.94 15.51
C ARG A 14 -15.44 -10.87 16.90
N LYS A 15 -16.24 -11.87 17.29
CA LYS A 15 -16.86 -11.92 18.62
C LYS A 15 -15.82 -12.09 19.74
N ARG A 16 -14.73 -12.82 19.47
CA ARG A 16 -13.65 -13.03 20.44
C ARG A 16 -12.80 -11.79 20.70
N LEU A 17 -12.71 -10.86 19.74
CA LEU A 17 -11.98 -9.59 19.92
C LEU A 17 -12.54 -8.71 21.04
N PHE A 18 -13.78 -8.94 21.49
CA PHE A 18 -14.39 -8.25 22.61
C PHE A 18 -14.20 -8.96 23.97
N ILE A 19 -13.44 -10.05 24.03
CA ILE A 19 -13.24 -10.86 25.24
C ILE A 19 -11.83 -10.59 25.79
N GLU A 20 -11.73 -10.20 27.07
CA GLU A 20 -10.50 -9.75 27.75
C GLU A 20 -9.40 -10.82 27.95
N ASN A 21 -9.55 -12.04 27.38
CA ASN A 21 -8.62 -13.16 27.60
C ASN A 21 -8.61 -14.17 26.44
N SER A 22 -8.33 -13.73 25.20
CA SER A 22 -7.94 -14.69 24.17
C SER A 22 -6.51 -15.14 24.42
N LEU A 23 -6.35 -16.42 24.74
CA LEU A 23 -5.09 -17.13 25.02
C LEU A 23 -3.90 -16.65 24.17
N ALA A 24 -2.71 -16.66 24.79
CA ALA A 24 -1.43 -16.42 24.14
C ALA A 24 -1.29 -17.27 22.86
N GLY A 25 -1.38 -16.64 21.68
CA GLY A 25 -1.24 -17.27 20.36
C GLY A 25 -2.43 -17.11 19.40
N GLU A 26 -3.58 -16.59 19.84
CA GLU A 26 -4.72 -16.24 18.98
C GLU A 26 -5.06 -14.74 19.06
N ASP A 27 -4.06 -13.88 18.91
CA ASP A 27 -4.28 -12.43 18.85
C ASP A 27 -4.75 -11.98 17.45
N TYR A 28 -5.23 -10.74 17.38
CA TYR A 28 -5.70 -10.10 16.14
C TYR A 28 -4.76 -10.29 14.95
N TYR A 29 -3.45 -10.11 15.17
CA TYR A 29 -2.45 -10.18 14.11
C TYR A 29 -2.30 -11.59 13.56
N SER A 30 -2.34 -12.61 14.43
CA SER A 30 -2.31 -14.02 14.00
C SER A 30 -3.49 -14.40 13.10
N GLU A 31 -4.69 -13.94 13.42
CA GLU A 31 -5.90 -14.20 12.62
C GLU A 31 -5.91 -13.40 11.32
N LEU A 32 -5.33 -12.20 11.35
CA LEU A 32 -5.16 -11.39 10.15
C LEU A 32 -4.21 -12.06 9.14
N GLU A 33 -3.07 -12.59 9.59
CA GLU A 33 -2.13 -13.30 8.73
C GLU A 33 -2.71 -14.59 8.16
N LYS A 34 -3.50 -15.33 8.95
CA LYS A 34 -4.29 -16.48 8.44
C LYS A 34 -5.27 -16.06 7.35
N THR A 35 -5.94 -14.92 7.54
CA THR A 35 -6.91 -14.38 6.59
C THR A 35 -6.22 -13.94 5.29
N LYS A 36 -5.08 -13.24 5.36
CA LYS A 36 -4.26 -12.88 4.20
C LYS A 36 -3.80 -14.12 3.42
N SER A 37 -3.44 -15.18 4.13
CA SER A 37 -3.04 -16.45 3.51
C SER A 37 -4.20 -17.17 2.81
N ALA A 38 -5.42 -17.05 3.36
CA ALA A 38 -6.62 -17.70 2.83
C ALA A 38 -7.30 -16.92 1.70
N LEU A 39 -7.10 -15.59 1.64
CA LEU A 39 -7.70 -14.69 0.65
C LEU A 39 -6.59 -14.09 -0.25
N PRO A 40 -6.23 -14.75 -1.36
CA PRO A 40 -5.32 -14.17 -2.35
C PRO A 40 -5.85 -12.82 -2.81
N GLY A 41 -5.01 -11.79 -2.76
CA GLY A 41 -5.44 -10.45 -3.14
C GLY A 41 -5.93 -9.59 -1.97
N PHE A 42 -5.99 -10.10 -0.74
CA PHE A 42 -6.35 -9.32 0.45
C PHE A 42 -5.12 -8.65 1.06
N PHE A 43 -5.17 -7.32 1.20
CA PHE A 43 -4.09 -6.51 1.72
C PHE A 43 -4.61 -5.50 2.72
N THR A 44 -3.84 -5.29 3.78
CA THR A 44 -4.13 -4.29 4.79
C THR A 44 -3.04 -3.22 4.78
N TYR A 45 -3.42 -1.98 5.11
CA TYR A 45 -2.51 -0.84 5.12
C TYR A 45 -1.62 -0.76 6.39
N ASP A 46 -1.66 -1.81 7.21
CA ASP A 46 -1.22 -1.78 8.61
C ASP A 46 0.30 -1.72 8.78
N PHE A 47 1.08 -1.91 7.72
CA PHE A 47 2.54 -1.85 7.79
C PHE A 47 3.19 -1.35 6.49
N PHE A 48 4.25 -0.54 6.63
CA PHE A 48 5.09 -0.14 5.51
C PHE A 48 5.78 -1.37 4.90
N PRO A 49 5.65 -1.66 3.59
CA PRO A 49 5.96 -2.97 3.04
C PRO A 49 7.45 -3.08 2.70
N VAL A 50 8.32 -2.91 3.72
CA VAL A 50 9.77 -3.09 3.61
C VAL A 50 10.09 -4.45 3.00
N ALA A 51 9.46 -5.50 3.52
CA ALA A 51 9.62 -6.86 3.01
C ALA A 51 9.24 -6.95 1.53
N LEU A 52 8.11 -6.36 1.13
CA LEU A 52 7.66 -6.35 -0.27
C LEU A 52 8.68 -5.67 -1.17
N ILE A 53 9.20 -4.50 -0.79
CA ILE A 53 10.19 -3.77 -1.59
C ILE A 53 11.47 -4.59 -1.73
N LEU A 54 11.98 -5.15 -0.62
CA LEU A 54 13.18 -5.98 -0.65
C LEU A 54 12.98 -7.24 -1.48
N GLU A 55 11.84 -7.92 -1.37
CA GLU A 55 11.48 -9.08 -2.19
C GLU A 55 11.36 -8.71 -3.67
N SER A 56 10.75 -7.56 -3.98
CA SER A 56 10.63 -7.04 -5.35
C SER A 56 12.00 -6.82 -5.99
N LEU A 57 12.89 -6.15 -5.27
CA LEU A 57 14.25 -5.87 -5.73
C LEU A 57 15.07 -7.15 -5.84
N ARG A 58 14.94 -8.10 -4.89
CA ARG A 58 15.60 -9.42 -4.97
C ARG A 58 15.12 -10.20 -6.20
N SER A 59 13.82 -10.22 -6.46
CA SER A 59 13.24 -10.88 -7.64
C SER A 59 13.75 -10.26 -8.94
N ALA A 60 13.78 -8.92 -9.03
CA ALA A 60 14.32 -8.21 -10.18
C ALA A 60 15.80 -8.53 -10.42
N ARG A 61 16.64 -8.50 -9.37
CA ARG A 61 18.06 -8.88 -9.44
C ARG A 61 18.25 -10.32 -9.93
N ASN A 62 17.44 -11.25 -9.41
CA ASN A 62 17.54 -12.66 -9.80
C ASN A 62 17.21 -12.85 -11.30
N GLN A 63 16.23 -12.10 -11.83
CA GLN A 63 15.90 -12.09 -13.25
C GLN A 63 17.03 -11.49 -14.09
N ASP A 64 17.61 -10.37 -13.66
CA ASP A 64 18.74 -9.75 -14.37
C ASP A 64 19.98 -10.66 -14.41
N THR A 65 20.20 -11.42 -13.33
CA THR A 65 21.25 -12.45 -13.26
C THR A 65 20.95 -13.62 -14.20
N ALA A 66 19.68 -14.06 -14.27
CA ALA A 66 19.27 -15.10 -15.20
C ALA A 66 19.47 -14.68 -16.66
N ASP A 67 19.21 -13.41 -16.99
CA ASP A 67 19.49 -12.86 -18.32
C ASP A 67 20.99 -12.87 -18.63
N LEU A 68 21.85 -12.47 -17.69
CA LEU A 68 23.31 -12.55 -17.87
C LEU A 68 23.78 -13.96 -18.23
N ILE A 69 23.25 -14.98 -17.55
CA ILE A 69 23.61 -16.39 -17.81
C ILE A 69 23.19 -16.80 -19.23
N LYS A 70 22.02 -16.34 -19.69
CA LYS A 70 21.44 -16.71 -20.99
C LYS A 70 22.00 -15.92 -22.17
N THR A 71 22.17 -14.61 -22.02
CA THR A 71 22.42 -13.66 -23.12
C THR A 71 23.80 -13.01 -23.04
N ARG A 72 24.54 -13.19 -21.94
CA ARG A 72 25.78 -12.46 -21.61
C ARG A 72 25.61 -10.95 -21.44
N VAL A 73 24.37 -10.49 -21.31
CA VAL A 73 24.03 -9.10 -20.99
C VAL A 73 23.28 -9.09 -19.65
N TYR A 74 23.74 -8.25 -18.72
CA TYR A 74 23.05 -8.09 -17.44
C TYR A 74 21.74 -7.30 -17.66
N GLY A 75 20.64 -7.81 -17.11
CA GLY A 75 19.35 -7.12 -17.19
C GLY A 75 19.34 -5.79 -16.43
N ASN A 76 18.30 -4.98 -16.64
CA ASN A 76 18.15 -3.66 -16.03
C ASN A 76 16.94 -3.55 -15.09
N ARG A 77 16.21 -4.64 -14.82
CA ARG A 77 14.95 -4.61 -14.07
C ARG A 77 15.14 -4.11 -12.65
N PHE A 78 16.24 -4.49 -12.00
CA PHE A 78 16.58 -4.01 -10.66
C PHE A 78 16.71 -2.48 -10.65
N ARG A 79 17.49 -1.94 -11.59
CA ARG A 79 17.72 -0.50 -11.71
C ARG A 79 16.42 0.22 -12.05
N THR A 80 15.69 -0.26 -13.05
CA THR A 80 14.40 0.33 -13.45
C THR A 80 13.41 0.35 -12.30
N LEU A 81 13.28 -0.74 -11.53
CA LEU A 81 12.39 -0.77 -10.37
C LEU A 81 12.83 0.24 -9.29
N LEU A 82 14.13 0.39 -9.03
CA LEU A 82 14.64 1.36 -8.07
C LEU A 82 14.44 2.80 -8.55
N ASP A 83 14.62 3.07 -9.84
CA ASP A 83 14.41 4.38 -10.46
C ASP A 83 12.92 4.76 -10.44
N ASP A 84 12.04 3.80 -10.72
CA ASP A 84 10.59 3.95 -10.68
C ASP A 84 10.11 4.27 -9.25
N LEU A 85 10.64 3.55 -8.24
CA LEU A 85 10.42 3.80 -6.82
C LEU A 85 10.85 5.22 -6.41
N ASN A 86 12.04 5.61 -6.83
CA ASN A 86 12.59 6.94 -6.56
C ASN A 86 11.78 8.04 -7.24
N SER A 87 11.30 7.82 -8.46
CA SER A 87 10.48 8.80 -9.18
C SER A 87 9.19 9.14 -8.42
N VAL A 88 8.58 8.15 -7.76
CA VAL A 88 7.41 8.37 -6.89
C VAL A 88 7.81 9.22 -5.67
N LEU A 89 8.83 8.82 -4.91
CA LEU A 89 9.23 9.53 -3.69
C LEU A 89 9.73 10.95 -3.95
N ILE A 90 10.53 11.13 -4.99
CA ILE A 90 11.07 12.44 -5.38
C ILE A 90 9.93 13.37 -5.80
N GLY A 91 8.99 12.88 -6.62
CA GLY A 91 7.83 13.65 -7.06
C GLY A 91 6.89 14.03 -5.92
N MET A 92 6.94 13.30 -4.79
CA MET A 92 6.11 13.56 -3.63
C MET A 92 6.73 14.55 -2.65
N THR A 93 7.95 14.28 -2.21
CA THR A 93 8.56 14.96 -1.06
C THR A 93 10.04 15.25 -1.21
N GLY A 94 10.60 15.02 -2.40
CA GLY A 94 12.04 15.20 -2.66
C GLY A 94 12.93 14.19 -1.91
N LYS A 95 12.33 13.13 -1.37
CA LYS A 95 13.03 12.01 -0.74
C LYS A 95 13.36 10.96 -1.77
N SER A 96 14.31 10.11 -1.44
CA SER A 96 14.76 8.99 -2.25
C SER A 96 14.92 7.73 -1.39
N LEU A 97 15.02 6.61 -2.07
CA LEU A 97 15.16 5.28 -1.52
C LEU A 97 16.39 4.62 -2.13
N ASN A 98 17.19 4.03 -1.25
CA ASN A 98 18.33 3.20 -1.57
C ASN A 98 18.22 1.89 -0.79
N VAL A 99 19.16 0.96 -1.05
CA VAL A 99 19.19 -0.35 -0.41
C VAL A 99 20.59 -0.70 0.06
N GLY A 100 20.65 -1.43 1.17
CA GLY A 100 21.91 -2.01 1.65
C GLY A 100 22.54 -2.92 0.59
N THR A 101 23.87 -3.04 0.63
CA THR A 101 24.66 -3.82 -0.36
C THR A 101 24.23 -5.29 -0.47
N ASP A 102 23.67 -5.85 0.59
CA ASP A 102 23.15 -7.21 0.68
C ASP A 102 21.62 -7.33 0.47
N LEU A 103 20.95 -6.20 0.18
CA LEU A 103 19.49 -6.07 0.11
C LEU A 103 18.78 -6.49 1.42
N SER A 104 19.42 -6.32 2.58
CA SER A 104 18.80 -6.62 3.89
C SER A 104 17.98 -5.46 4.46
N LYS A 105 18.26 -4.23 4.02
CA LYS A 105 17.60 -3.01 4.51
C LYS A 105 17.30 -2.02 3.38
N ILE A 106 16.28 -1.22 3.62
CA ILE A 106 15.95 -0.02 2.84
C ILE A 106 16.52 1.18 3.57
N ILE A 107 17.06 2.13 2.81
CA ILE A 107 17.63 3.37 3.31
C ILE A 107 16.85 4.50 2.66
N PHE A 108 16.20 5.35 3.47
CA PHE A 108 15.56 6.56 2.98
C PHE A 108 16.52 7.72 3.09
N GLU A 109 16.55 8.57 2.07
CA GLU A 109 17.52 9.66 1.97
C GLU A 109 16.84 10.94 1.49
N ILE A 110 17.31 12.10 1.94
CA ILE A 110 16.92 13.41 1.41
C ILE A 110 18.16 14.21 1.02
N HIS A 111 18.08 14.92 -0.10
CA HIS A 111 19.13 15.83 -0.53
C HIS A 111 18.94 17.20 0.12
N LYS A 112 19.87 17.62 0.99
CA LYS A 112 19.91 18.95 1.61
C LYS A 112 21.29 19.56 1.41
N ASP A 113 21.36 20.75 0.82
CA ASP A 113 22.61 21.53 0.66
C ASP A 113 23.80 20.73 0.11
N ASN A 114 23.58 19.98 -0.98
CA ASN A 114 24.55 19.05 -1.60
C ASN A 114 25.01 17.87 -0.73
N GLN A 115 24.33 17.61 0.39
CA GLN A 115 24.55 16.45 1.23
C GLN A 115 23.36 15.49 1.15
N ILE A 116 23.65 14.21 1.24
CA ILE A 116 22.67 13.14 1.35
C ILE A 116 22.54 12.81 2.84
N VAL A 117 21.33 12.95 3.37
CA VAL A 117 21.02 12.66 4.78
C VAL A 117 20.13 11.43 4.83
N GLU A 118 20.59 10.37 5.51
CA GLU A 118 19.78 9.19 5.82
C GLU A 118 18.68 9.57 6.82
N LEU A 119 17.48 9.08 6.58
CA LEU A 119 16.27 9.37 7.34
C LEU A 119 15.93 8.23 8.30
N TYR A 120 15.41 8.58 9.46
CA TYR A 120 14.83 7.64 10.41
C TYR A 120 13.34 7.39 10.10
N PRO A 121 12.74 6.29 10.61
CA PRO A 121 11.32 6.02 10.42
C PRO A 121 10.39 7.17 10.81
N GLU A 122 10.71 7.91 11.88
CA GLU A 122 9.97 9.09 12.34
C GLU A 122 10.05 10.30 11.40
N ASP A 123 11.04 10.35 10.50
CA ASP A 123 11.16 11.40 9.47
C ASP A 123 10.26 11.12 8.25
N MET A 124 9.61 9.96 8.22
CA MET A 124 8.65 9.57 7.20
C MET A 124 7.23 9.77 7.73
N SER A 125 6.47 10.62 7.04
CA SER A 125 5.05 10.76 7.34
C SER A 125 4.29 9.47 7.01
N HIS A 126 3.25 9.18 7.80
CA HIS A 126 2.38 8.02 7.56
C HIS A 126 1.78 8.04 6.14
N GLY A 127 1.47 9.22 5.60
CA GLY A 127 0.96 9.37 4.24
C GLY A 127 1.99 9.04 3.16
N GLU A 128 3.27 9.40 3.34
CA GLU A 128 4.35 9.01 2.43
C GLU A 128 4.51 7.50 2.38
N LEU A 129 4.59 6.87 3.55
CA LEU A 129 4.71 5.43 3.65
C LEU A 129 3.51 4.76 3.00
N LYS A 130 2.29 5.21 3.28
CA LYS A 130 1.06 4.63 2.69
C LYS A 130 1.03 4.76 1.16
N ARG A 131 1.35 5.92 0.60
CA ARG A 131 1.31 6.14 -0.84
C ARG A 131 2.39 5.30 -1.55
N LEU A 132 3.58 5.20 -0.97
CA LEU A 132 4.62 4.27 -1.44
C LEU A 132 4.16 2.81 -1.35
N SER A 133 3.48 2.42 -0.27
CA SER A 133 2.90 1.08 -0.12
C SER A 133 1.90 0.76 -1.23
N LEU A 134 0.99 1.69 -1.55
CA LEU A 134 -0.02 1.54 -2.60
C LEU A 134 0.64 1.36 -3.98
N TYR A 135 1.63 2.19 -4.28
CA TYR A 135 2.42 2.08 -5.50
C TYR A 135 3.09 0.70 -5.62
N MET A 136 3.79 0.27 -4.57
CA MET A 136 4.48 -1.01 -4.57
C MET A 136 3.53 -2.19 -4.64
N TRP A 137 2.41 -2.09 -3.95
CA TRP A 137 1.40 -3.10 -3.96
C TRP A 137 0.84 -3.35 -5.36
N THR A 138 0.41 -2.29 -6.05
CA THR A 138 -0.13 -2.37 -7.43
C THR A 138 0.90 -2.88 -8.43
N LYS A 139 2.12 -2.33 -8.39
CA LYS A 139 3.19 -2.64 -9.35
C LYS A 139 3.78 -4.04 -9.14
N TYR A 140 4.10 -4.41 -7.90
CA TYR A 140 4.77 -5.69 -7.63
C TYR A 140 3.88 -6.89 -7.92
N HIS A 141 2.61 -6.80 -7.51
CA HIS A 141 1.65 -7.87 -7.77
C HIS A 141 1.17 -7.90 -9.22
N LYS A 142 1.66 -6.98 -10.07
CA LYS A 142 1.29 -6.85 -11.48
C LYS A 142 -0.23 -6.90 -11.66
N ILE A 143 -0.92 -6.13 -10.82
CA ILE A 143 -2.37 -6.05 -10.87
C ILE A 143 -2.71 -5.32 -12.16
N ASP A 144 -3.15 -6.08 -13.16
CA ASP A 144 -3.44 -5.62 -14.51
C ASP A 144 -4.68 -6.36 -15.00
N ASP A 145 -5.54 -5.66 -15.75
CA ASP A 145 -6.85 -6.18 -16.19
C ASP A 145 -7.71 -6.75 -15.05
N ALA A 146 -7.77 -6.01 -13.93
CA ALA A 146 -8.45 -6.45 -12.70
C ALA A 146 -9.47 -5.43 -12.16
N ILE A 147 -10.44 -5.94 -11.39
CA ILE A 147 -11.29 -5.12 -10.52
C ILE A 147 -10.61 -5.03 -9.16
N VAL A 148 -10.31 -3.80 -8.73
CA VAL A 148 -9.62 -3.51 -7.47
C VAL A 148 -10.55 -2.77 -6.53
N LEU A 149 -10.85 -3.41 -5.39
CA LEU A 149 -11.65 -2.82 -4.33
C LEU A 149 -10.71 -2.24 -3.28
N MET A 150 -10.90 -0.97 -2.92
CA MET A 150 -10.14 -0.33 -1.85
C MET A 150 -11.08 0.37 -0.89
N ASP A 151 -10.86 0.16 0.40
CA ASP A 151 -11.62 0.79 1.48
C ASP A 151 -10.71 1.78 2.22
N GLU A 152 -11.24 2.97 2.52
CA GLU A 152 -10.55 4.05 3.24
C GLU A 152 -9.11 4.35 2.75
N ILE A 153 -8.94 4.39 1.42
CA ILE A 153 -7.64 4.68 0.78
C ILE A 153 -7.07 6.03 1.20
N GLU A 154 -7.92 7.00 1.55
CA GLU A 154 -7.57 8.34 2.01
C GLU A 154 -6.88 8.40 3.37
N ILE A 155 -6.98 7.36 4.21
CA ILE A 155 -6.53 7.46 5.61
C ILE A 155 -5.06 7.82 5.66
N ALA A 156 -4.72 8.76 6.54
CA ALA A 156 -3.37 9.28 6.75
C ALA A 156 -2.77 10.03 5.55
N LEU A 157 -3.51 10.23 4.46
CA LEU A 157 -3.09 11.09 3.35
C LEU A 157 -3.46 12.56 3.63
N HIS A 158 -2.56 13.47 3.26
CA HIS A 158 -2.86 14.91 3.22
C HIS A 158 -3.99 15.18 2.20
N PRO A 159 -4.88 16.18 2.39
CA PRO A 159 -5.97 16.49 1.46
C PRO A 159 -5.53 16.58 -0.02
N ASP A 160 -4.41 17.23 -0.31
CA ASP A 160 -3.84 17.29 -1.67
C ASP A 160 -3.56 15.90 -2.26
N TRP A 161 -3.12 14.96 -1.43
CA TRP A 161 -2.87 13.58 -1.85
C TRP A 161 -4.16 12.77 -1.94
N GLN A 162 -5.17 13.06 -1.14
CA GLN A 162 -6.51 12.47 -1.29
C GLN A 162 -7.13 12.87 -2.64
N TYR A 163 -6.96 14.12 -3.05
CA TYR A 163 -7.39 14.59 -4.37
C TYR A 163 -6.58 13.94 -5.51
N GLN A 164 -5.27 13.74 -5.31
CA GLN A 164 -4.38 13.21 -6.34
C GLN A 164 -4.42 11.67 -6.49
N ILE A 165 -4.81 10.92 -5.44
CA ILE A 165 -4.63 9.45 -5.40
C ILE A 165 -5.36 8.72 -6.53
N VAL A 166 -6.52 9.21 -6.98
CA VAL A 166 -7.27 8.58 -8.08
C VAL A 166 -6.45 8.67 -9.37
N ARG A 167 -5.85 9.82 -9.65
CA ARG A 167 -4.99 10.00 -10.84
C ARG A 167 -3.76 9.12 -10.76
N ASP A 168 -3.18 8.99 -9.57
CA ASP A 168 -2.04 8.12 -9.33
C ASP A 168 -2.38 6.66 -9.65
N LEU A 169 -3.51 6.13 -9.15
CA LEU A 169 -3.96 4.76 -9.45
C LEU A 169 -4.13 4.53 -10.96
N MET A 170 -4.72 5.50 -11.66
CA MET A 170 -4.88 5.44 -13.12
C MET A 170 -3.55 5.52 -13.88
N GLN A 171 -2.54 6.21 -13.34
CA GLN A 171 -1.21 6.28 -13.94
C GLN A 171 -0.36 5.04 -13.63
N TRP A 172 -0.44 4.53 -12.41
CA TRP A 172 0.37 3.39 -11.96
C TRP A 172 -0.07 2.10 -12.64
N THR A 173 -1.37 1.85 -12.72
CA THR A 173 -1.92 0.61 -13.28
C THR A 173 -3.22 0.93 -14.05
N PRO A 174 -3.09 1.38 -15.32
CA PRO A 174 -4.18 2.01 -16.08
C PRO A 174 -5.29 1.06 -16.54
N ASN A 175 -5.01 -0.24 -16.66
CA ASN A 175 -6.00 -1.20 -17.19
C ASN A 175 -6.95 -1.76 -16.11
N ASN A 176 -6.85 -1.29 -14.87
CA ASN A 176 -7.70 -1.75 -13.79
C ASN A 176 -8.96 -0.89 -13.63
N GLN A 177 -10.04 -1.52 -13.18
CA GLN A 177 -11.22 -0.82 -12.67
C GLN A 177 -11.11 -0.71 -11.15
N TYR A 178 -11.05 0.53 -10.64
CA TYR A 178 -11.03 0.77 -9.19
C TYR A 178 -12.44 1.08 -8.68
N ILE A 179 -12.82 0.44 -7.57
CA ILE A 179 -14.02 0.77 -6.80
C ILE A 179 -13.55 1.15 -5.40
N LEU A 180 -13.71 2.42 -5.07
CA LEU A 180 -13.25 3.00 -3.81
C LEU A 180 -14.44 3.22 -2.87
N ALA A 181 -14.32 2.76 -1.63
CA ALA A 181 -15.17 3.19 -0.53
C ALA A 181 -14.39 4.22 0.30
N THR A 182 -15.00 5.39 0.54
CA THR A 182 -14.32 6.51 1.17
C THR A 182 -15.30 7.38 1.94
N HIS A 183 -14.81 8.05 2.98
CA HIS A 183 -15.50 9.15 3.65
C HIS A 183 -14.88 10.52 3.31
N SER A 184 -13.83 10.56 2.48
CA SER A 184 -13.17 11.80 2.09
C SER A 184 -13.98 12.58 1.07
N PHE A 185 -14.29 13.83 1.42
CA PHE A 185 -14.86 14.78 0.50
C PHE A 185 -13.86 15.17 -0.61
N ASP A 186 -12.59 15.42 -0.25
CA ASP A 186 -11.52 15.80 -1.19
C ASP A 186 -11.31 14.73 -2.28
N LEU A 187 -11.37 13.44 -1.91
CA LEU A 187 -11.28 12.33 -2.87
C LEU A 187 -12.50 12.30 -3.79
N CYS A 188 -13.70 12.52 -3.26
CA CYS A 188 -14.93 12.56 -4.06
C CYS A 188 -14.91 13.73 -5.07
N GLU A 189 -14.39 14.89 -4.68
CA GLU A 189 -14.27 16.05 -5.57
C GLU A 189 -13.23 15.87 -6.68
N ALA A 190 -12.28 14.95 -6.53
CA ALA A 190 -11.34 14.61 -7.59
C ALA A 190 -12.00 13.91 -8.79
N LEU A 191 -13.22 13.39 -8.59
CA LEU A 191 -13.97 12.62 -9.58
C LEU A 191 -15.14 13.43 -10.15
N THR A 192 -15.53 13.11 -11.38
CA THR A 192 -16.77 13.63 -11.94
C THR A 192 -17.98 13.03 -11.20
N PRO A 193 -19.11 13.74 -11.05
CA PRO A 193 -20.29 13.22 -10.36
C PRO A 193 -20.81 11.86 -10.85
N ALA A 194 -20.59 11.52 -12.13
CA ALA A 194 -20.98 10.22 -12.69
C ALA A 194 -20.28 9.03 -12.02
N HIS A 195 -19.06 9.25 -11.49
CA HIS A 195 -18.22 8.24 -10.84
C HIS A 195 -18.36 8.20 -9.32
N VAL A 196 -19.18 9.08 -8.73
CA VAL A 196 -19.45 9.12 -7.29
C VAL A 196 -20.85 8.56 -7.02
N LYS A 197 -20.94 7.62 -6.08
CA LYS A 197 -22.20 7.04 -5.61
C LYS A 197 -22.31 7.28 -4.11
N GLU A 198 -23.07 8.28 -3.74
CA GLU A 198 -23.40 8.54 -2.34
C GLU A 198 -24.32 7.44 -1.82
N LEU A 199 -23.97 6.89 -0.65
CA LEU A 199 -24.76 5.88 0.02
C LEU A 199 -25.40 6.49 1.26
N GLU A 200 -26.72 6.37 1.34
CA GLU A 200 -27.46 6.78 2.53
C GLU A 200 -27.00 5.97 3.75
N PRO A 201 -26.74 6.63 4.90
CA PRO A 201 -26.37 5.92 6.11
C PRO A 201 -27.51 4.97 6.50
N LYS A 202 -27.26 3.67 6.44
CA LYS A 202 -28.13 2.66 7.06
C LYS A 202 -27.88 2.65 8.57
N LEU A 203 -28.26 3.74 9.24
CA LEU A 203 -28.40 3.72 10.69
C LEU A 203 -29.44 2.64 11.00
N LEU A 204 -29.07 1.66 11.83
CA LEU A 204 -30.05 0.78 12.45
C LEU A 204 -31.10 1.70 13.07
N LYS A 205 -32.34 1.69 12.55
CA LYS A 205 -33.42 2.42 13.19
C LYS A 205 -33.44 1.95 14.64
N ARG A 206 -33.17 2.85 15.59
CA ARG A 206 -33.50 2.58 16.98
C ARG A 206 -34.96 2.15 16.95
N ALA A 207 -35.25 0.95 17.44
CA ALA A 207 -36.64 0.58 17.66
C ALA A 207 -37.24 1.71 18.50
N SER A 208 -38.27 2.35 17.98
CA SER A 208 -39.02 3.37 18.71
C SER A 208 -39.53 2.70 19.98
N GLU A 209 -38.98 3.12 21.13
CA GLU A 209 -39.53 2.83 22.46
C GLU A 209 -40.90 3.49 22.62
#